data_AF-A0A940PFC8-F1
#
_entry.id   AF-A0A940PFC8-F1
#
_cell.length_a   1.000
_cell.length_b   1.000
_cell.length_c   1.000
_cell.angle_alpha   90.00
_cell.angle_beta   90.00
_cell.angle_gamma   90.00
#
_symmetry.space_group_name_H-M   'P 1'
#
loop_
_entity.id
_entity.type
_entity.pdbx_description
1 polymer ?
#
loop_
_entity_poly.entity_id
_entity_poly.type
_entity_poly.pdbx_seq_one_letter_code
_entity_poly.pdbx_strand_id
1 'polypeptide(L)'
;MDRLQLTERVKIHSFAKHRSVHYVVWDILHHKGRDLRELSLMKRRSILESIMKTNASYHIIPQMDERGEDLYKQLVDQSMQGMVAKKKDSPYVSRRSHDWLKIVNYRYEDVFITGYRKVGSGWLAHVQFVQWTRHGFLRKPSLVEFKF
;
A
#
# COMPACT_ATOMS: atom_id res chain seq x y z
N MET A 1 -20.18 2.29 -5.48
CA MET A 1 -19.70 0.91 -5.70
C MET A 1 -18.22 0.95 -6.07
N ASP A 2 -17.42 0.12 -5.42
CA ASP A 2 -16.00 -0.04 -5.75
C ASP A 2 -15.82 -1.06 -6.88
N ARG A 3 -14.97 -0.75 -7.87
CA ARG A 3 -14.75 -1.59 -9.05
C ARG A 3 -14.11 -2.93 -8.66
N LEU A 4 -13.31 -2.96 -7.59
CA LEU A 4 -12.60 -4.15 -7.11
C LEU A 4 -13.53 -5.29 -6.65
N GLN A 5 -14.80 -4.99 -6.40
CA GLN A 5 -15.80 -5.97 -5.97
C GLN A 5 -16.74 -6.42 -7.11
N LEU A 6 -16.56 -5.91 -8.33
CA LEU A 6 -17.39 -6.26 -9.47
C LEU A 6 -16.88 -7.55 -10.13
N THR A 7 -17.79 -8.48 -10.39
CA THR A 7 -17.51 -9.76 -11.08
C THR A 7 -18.01 -9.79 -12.52
N GLU A 8 -19.00 -8.96 -12.85
CA GLU A 8 -19.64 -8.93 -14.17
C GLU A 8 -18.83 -8.11 -15.20
N ARG A 9 -18.42 -8.74 -16.30
CA ARG A 9 -17.52 -8.16 -17.32
C ARG A 9 -18.01 -6.84 -17.90
N VAL A 10 -19.31 -6.73 -18.22
CA VAL A 10 -19.89 -5.52 -18.83
C VAL A 10 -19.78 -4.32 -17.87
N LYS A 11 -20.10 -4.55 -16.59
CA LYS A 11 -19.94 -3.54 -15.54
C LYS A 11 -18.47 -3.18 -15.33
N ILE A 12 -17.57 -4.16 -15.27
CA ILE A 12 -16.13 -3.90 -15.15
C ILE A 12 -15.63 -2.98 -16.28
N HIS A 13 -16.05 -3.24 -17.52
CA HIS A 13 -15.62 -2.45 -18.68
C HIS A 13 -16.18 -1.02 -18.67
N SER A 14 -17.45 -0.85 -18.28
CA SER A 14 -18.06 0.47 -18.12
C SER A 14 -17.40 1.30 -17.01
N PHE A 15 -17.14 0.67 -15.86
CA PHE A 15 -16.48 1.32 -14.72
C PHE A 15 -14.99 1.56 -14.95
N ALA A 16 -14.32 0.78 -15.81
CA ALA A 16 -12.89 0.97 -16.13
C ALA A 16 -12.60 2.36 -16.71
N LYS A 17 -13.55 2.95 -17.45
CA LYS A 17 -13.43 4.31 -18.02
C LYS A 17 -13.36 5.40 -16.95
N HIS A 18 -14.03 5.20 -15.81
CA HIS A 18 -14.18 6.21 -14.75
C HIS A 18 -13.36 5.89 -13.50
N ARG A 19 -12.89 4.64 -13.38
CA ARG A 19 -12.08 4.12 -12.27
C ARG A 19 -10.99 3.22 -12.84
N SER A 20 -9.95 3.84 -13.37
CA SER A 20 -8.78 3.13 -13.89
C SER A 20 -8.11 2.35 -12.77
N VAL A 21 -7.47 1.24 -13.13
CA VAL A 21 -6.66 0.42 -12.23
C VAL A 21 -5.29 0.34 -12.86
N HIS A 22 -4.27 0.61 -12.05
CA HIS A 22 -2.88 0.54 -12.47
C HIS A 22 -2.23 -0.67 -11.81
N TYR A 23 -1.57 -1.50 -12.62
CA TYR A 23 -0.80 -2.63 -12.11
C TYR A 23 0.67 -2.21 -11.94
N VAL A 24 1.13 -2.11 -10.70
CA VAL A 24 2.49 -1.69 -10.38
C VAL A 24 3.36 -2.91 -10.07
N VAL A 25 4.27 -3.23 -11.00
CA VAL A 25 5.17 -4.38 -10.92
C VAL A 25 6.47 -3.98 -10.24
N TRP A 26 6.96 -4.85 -9.36
CA TRP A 26 8.11 -4.54 -8.51
C TRP A 26 9.18 -5.64 -8.47
N ASP A 27 8.93 -6.83 -9.02
CA ASP A 27 9.91 -7.93 -9.14
C ASP A 27 9.49 -8.91 -10.23
N ILE A 28 10.40 -9.81 -10.59
CA ILE A 28 10.20 -10.91 -11.52
C ILE A 28 10.80 -12.19 -10.93
N LEU A 29 9.96 -13.22 -10.77
CA LEU A 29 10.38 -14.45 -10.10
C LEU A 29 10.69 -15.59 -11.07
N HIS A 30 10.10 -15.56 -12.27
CA HIS A 30 10.28 -16.56 -13.32
C HIS A 30 10.25 -15.88 -14.68
N HIS A 31 11.06 -16.38 -15.61
CA HIS A 31 11.06 -15.90 -17.00
C HIS A 31 11.51 -17.03 -17.94
N LYS A 32 10.73 -17.32 -18.98
CA LYS A 32 11.05 -18.34 -20.01
C LYS A 32 11.45 -19.70 -19.42
N GLY A 33 10.68 -20.19 -18.46
CA GLY A 33 10.92 -21.49 -17.81
C GLY A 33 12.07 -21.51 -16.80
N ARG A 34 12.74 -20.37 -16.57
CA ARG A 34 13.81 -20.25 -15.57
C ARG A 34 13.30 -19.60 -14.30
N ASP A 35 13.59 -20.24 -13.17
CA ASP A 35 13.44 -19.64 -11.84
C ASP A 35 14.54 -18.59 -11.61
N LEU A 36 14.14 -17.38 -11.22
CA LEU A 36 15.03 -16.25 -10.98
C LEU A 36 15.21 -15.95 -9.48
N ARG A 37 14.53 -16.67 -8.58
CA ARG A 37 14.50 -16.34 -7.14
C ARG A 37 15.88 -16.33 -6.49
N GLU A 38 16.81 -17.18 -6.93
CA GLU A 38 18.19 -17.23 -6.43
C GLU A 38 19.08 -16.06 -6.93
N LEU A 39 18.63 -15.31 -7.94
CA LEU A 39 19.37 -14.12 -8.40
C LEU A 39 19.18 -12.97 -7.41
N SER A 40 20.16 -12.07 -7.34
CA SER A 40 20.03 -10.82 -6.58
C SER A 40 18.89 -9.95 -7.08
N LEU A 41 18.30 -9.14 -6.20
CA LEU A 41 17.23 -8.20 -6.55
C LEU A 41 17.63 -7.31 -7.74
N MET A 42 18.86 -6.83 -7.80
CA MET A 42 19.34 -6.01 -8.92
C MET A 42 19.35 -6.77 -10.25
N LYS A 43 19.75 -8.04 -10.25
CA LYS A 43 19.71 -8.89 -11.46
C LYS A 43 18.27 -9.16 -11.90
N ARG A 44 17.37 -9.49 -10.97
CA ARG A 44 15.95 -9.68 -11.27
C ARG A 44 15.33 -8.41 -11.85
N ARG A 45 15.65 -7.25 -11.25
CA ARG A 45 15.19 -5.94 -11.73
C ARG A 45 15.67 -5.62 -13.15
N SER A 46 16.95 -5.82 -13.43
CA SER A 46 17.50 -5.62 -14.78
C SER A 46 16.78 -6.49 -15.83
N ILE A 47 16.50 -7.75 -15.50
CA ILE A 47 15.70 -8.63 -16.36
C ILE A 47 14.28 -8.08 -16.55
N LEU A 48 13.59 -7.68 -15.47
CA LEU A 48 12.25 -7.09 -15.54
C LEU A 48 12.21 -5.86 -16.48
N GLU A 49 13.15 -4.93 -16.30
CA GLU A 49 13.24 -3.70 -17.10
C GLU A 49 13.57 -3.98 -18.57
N SER A 50 14.29 -5.07 -18.87
CA SER A 50 14.58 -5.47 -20.25
C SER A 50 13.36 -6.04 -21.01
N ILE A 51 12.38 -6.60 -20.29
CA ILE A 51 11.23 -7.30 -20.91
C ILE A 51 9.92 -6.51 -20.83
N MET A 52 9.86 -5.51 -19.95
CA MET A 52 8.66 -4.75 -19.68
C MET A 52 8.95 -3.25 -19.76
N LYS A 53 8.08 -2.52 -20.46
CA LYS A 53 8.07 -1.04 -20.47
C LYS A 53 6.78 -0.56 -19.85
N THR A 54 6.87 0.47 -19.01
CA THR A 54 5.69 1.13 -18.42
C THR A 54 4.75 1.66 -19.51
N ASN A 55 3.44 1.57 -19.29
CA ASN A 55 2.40 2.13 -20.15
C ASN A 55 1.22 2.69 -19.32
N ALA A 56 0.09 2.98 -19.98
CA ALA A 56 -1.09 3.56 -19.32
C ALA A 56 -1.77 2.66 -18.27
N SER A 57 -1.57 1.34 -18.33
CA SER A 57 -2.24 0.35 -17.46
C SER A 57 -1.31 -0.34 -16.48
N TYR A 58 -0.02 -0.44 -16.78
CA TYR A 58 0.96 -1.06 -15.90
C TYR A 58 2.27 -0.28 -15.84
N HIS A 59 2.88 -0.26 -14.66
CA HIS A 59 4.07 0.52 -14.37
C HIS A 59 5.10 -0.37 -13.66
N ILE A 60 6.37 -0.20 -13.98
CA ILE A 60 7.45 -0.70 -13.12
C ILE A 60 7.65 0.32 -12.00
N ILE A 61 7.70 -0.15 -10.75
CA ILE A 61 7.93 0.75 -9.62
C ILE A 61 9.33 1.40 -9.73
N PRO A 62 9.44 2.72 -9.58
CA PRO A 62 10.73 3.38 -9.47
C PRO A 62 11.50 2.86 -8.26
N GLN A 63 12.82 2.70 -8.40
CA GLN A 63 13.72 2.48 -7.29
C GLN A 63 14.53 3.74 -7.06
N MET A 64 14.70 4.10 -5.79
CA MET A 64 15.53 5.23 -5.40
C MET A 64 16.70 4.68 -4.60
N ASP A 65 17.89 4.78 -5.19
CA ASP A 65 19.12 4.38 -4.52
C ASP A 65 19.64 5.55 -3.68
N GLU A 66 20.16 5.21 -2.48
CA GLU A 66 20.91 6.11 -1.58
C GLU A 66 20.15 7.33 -1.02
N ARG A 67 18.89 7.55 -1.44
CA ARG A 67 18.05 8.69 -1.02
C ARG A 67 16.74 8.26 -0.37
N GLY A 68 16.79 7.16 0.39
CA GLY A 68 15.61 6.59 1.04
C GLY A 68 14.93 7.54 2.03
N GLU A 69 15.70 8.33 2.78
CA GLU A 69 15.16 9.31 3.73
C GLU A 69 14.42 10.45 3.04
N ASP A 70 14.96 10.99 1.95
CA ASP A 70 14.30 12.02 1.14
C ASP A 70 12.99 11.50 0.55
N LEU A 71 13.00 10.28 0.01
CA LEU A 71 11.81 9.62 -0.50
C LEU A 71 10.77 9.47 0.62
N TYR A 72 11.19 9.01 1.81
CA TYR A 72 10.28 8.85 2.93
C TYR A 72 9.64 10.18 3.36
N LYS A 73 10.40 11.26 3.45
CA LYS A 73 9.88 12.61 3.76
C LYS A 73 8.80 13.02 2.74
N GLN A 74 9.07 12.87 1.45
CA GLN A 74 8.08 13.19 0.40
C GLN A 74 6.82 12.32 0.49
N LEU A 75 6.97 11.04 0.80
CA LEU A 75 5.82 10.13 1.00
C LEU A 75 4.98 10.53 2.22
N VAL A 76 5.62 11.02 3.30
CA VAL A 76 4.93 11.54 4.48
C VAL A 76 4.15 12.81 4.12
N ASP A 77 4.78 13.76 3.45
CA ASP A 77 4.17 15.03 3.03
C ASP A 77 2.97 14.79 2.10
N GLN A 78 3.09 13.81 1.20
CA GLN A 78 2.02 13.39 0.29
C GLN A 78 0.98 12.47 0.94
N SER A 79 1.04 12.27 2.26
CA SER A 79 0.06 11.47 2.95
C SER A 79 -0.02 10.01 2.45
N MET A 80 1.10 9.46 1.97
CA MET A 80 1.22 8.08 1.51
C MET A 80 1.55 7.11 2.66
N GLN A 81 1.33 5.81 2.44
CA GLN A 81 1.52 4.75 3.44
C GLN A 81 2.98 4.60 3.91
N GLY A 82 3.95 4.95 3.07
CA GLY A 82 5.38 4.74 3.30
C GLY A 82 6.03 3.94 2.17
N MET A 83 7.12 3.24 2.47
CA MET A 83 7.98 2.58 1.48
C MET A 83 8.42 1.18 1.91
N VAL A 84 9.06 0.46 0.98
CA VAL A 84 9.74 -0.81 1.26
C VAL A 84 11.20 -0.67 0.89
N ALA A 85 12.09 -0.78 1.88
CA ALA A 85 13.52 -0.88 1.66
C ALA A 85 13.88 -2.34 1.39
N LYS A 86 14.66 -2.62 0.34
CA LYS A 86 15.06 -3.97 -0.04
C LYS A 86 16.58 -4.06 -0.21
N LYS A 87 17.20 -5.11 0.33
CA LYS A 87 18.63 -5.36 0.18
C LYS A 87 18.97 -5.71 -1.27
N LYS A 88 19.85 -4.93 -1.91
CA LYS A 88 20.20 -5.02 -3.34
C LYS A 88 20.66 -6.43 -3.77
N ASP A 89 21.43 -7.10 -2.93
CA ASP A 89 22.01 -8.41 -3.25
C ASP A 89 21.20 -9.60 -2.72
N SER A 90 19.99 -9.37 -2.19
CA SER A 90 19.18 -10.45 -1.62
C SER A 90 18.51 -11.34 -2.69
N PRO A 91 18.49 -12.68 -2.49
CA PRO A 91 17.58 -13.55 -3.24
C PRO A 91 16.13 -13.29 -2.82
N TYR A 92 15.18 -13.78 -3.61
CA TYR A 92 13.78 -13.79 -3.24
C TYR A 92 13.49 -15.01 -2.36
N VAL A 93 12.94 -14.79 -1.16
CA VAL A 93 12.51 -15.88 -0.26
C VAL A 93 11.02 -15.79 0.03
N SER A 94 10.33 -16.92 0.00
CA SER A 94 8.88 -17.01 0.27
C SER A 94 8.59 -17.10 1.77
N ARG A 95 9.21 -16.22 2.56
CA ARG A 95 9.05 -16.13 4.03
C ARG A 95 9.31 -14.71 4.50
N ARG A 96 8.99 -14.41 5.76
CA ARG A 96 9.41 -13.15 6.39
C ARG A 96 10.95 -13.09 6.41
N SER A 97 11.50 -11.98 5.93
CA SER A 97 12.94 -11.74 5.88
C SER A 97 13.25 -10.31 6.33
N HIS A 98 14.44 -10.12 6.89
CA HIS A 98 14.99 -8.80 7.19
C HIS A 98 15.53 -8.09 5.94
N ASP A 99 15.67 -8.80 4.82
CA ASP A 99 16.11 -8.20 3.57
C ASP A 99 15.11 -7.16 3.05
N TRP A 100 13.83 -7.27 3.44
CA TRP A 100 12.76 -6.35 3.05
C TRP A 100 12.12 -5.73 4.28
N LEU A 101 12.31 -4.43 4.43
CA LEU A 101 11.77 -3.67 5.56
C LEU A 101 10.64 -2.78 5.07
N LYS A 102 9.43 -3.02 5.60
CA LYS A 102 8.30 -2.11 5.39
C LYS A 102 8.45 -0.94 6.37
N ILE A 103 8.65 0.25 5.82
CA ILE A 103 8.79 1.49 6.59
C ILE A 103 7.49 2.26 6.41
N VAL A 104 6.68 2.32 7.47
CA VAL A 104 5.31 2.82 7.44
C VAL A 104 5.23 4.23 8.00
N ASN A 105 4.55 5.12 7.28
CA ASN A 105 4.10 6.40 7.78
C ASN A 105 2.88 6.18 8.69
N TYR A 106 3.13 5.94 9.98
CA TYR A 106 2.06 5.78 10.96
C TYR A 106 1.36 7.12 11.20
N ARG A 107 0.03 7.10 11.16
CA ARG A 107 -0.80 8.20 11.64
C ARG A 107 -1.44 7.81 12.94
N TYR A 108 -1.44 8.76 13.86
CA TYR A 108 -2.05 8.64 15.16
C TYR A 108 -3.13 9.70 15.25
N GLU A 109 -4.25 9.34 15.86
CA GLU A 109 -5.36 10.23 16.11
C GLU A 109 -5.85 9.94 17.52
N ASP A 110 -6.14 11.01 18.26
CA ASP A 110 -6.80 10.88 19.55
C ASP A 110 -8.29 10.62 19.32
N VAL A 111 -8.77 9.54 19.92
CA VAL A 111 -10.16 9.10 19.77
C VAL A 111 -10.83 8.88 21.11
N PHE A 112 -12.10 9.21 21.18
CA PHE A 112 -12.98 8.84 22.27
C PHE A 112 -13.62 7.50 21.99
N ILE A 113 -13.44 6.54 22.89
CA ILE A 113 -14.20 5.29 22.86
C ILE A 113 -15.57 5.56 23.47
N THR A 114 -16.63 5.49 22.67
CA THR A 114 -18.01 5.79 23.11
C THR A 114 -18.89 4.56 23.18
N GLY A 115 -18.37 3.41 22.78
CA GLY A 115 -19.09 2.14 22.85
C GLY A 115 -18.22 0.95 22.50
N TYR A 116 -18.73 -0.24 22.79
CA TYR A 116 -18.10 -1.52 22.47
C TYR A 116 -19.18 -2.54 22.13
N ARG A 117 -18.81 -3.56 21.35
CA ARG A 117 -19.71 -4.68 21.04
C ARG A 117 -19.71 -5.69 22.18
N LYS A 118 -20.89 -6.14 22.60
CA LYS A 118 -21.04 -7.22 23.60
C LYS A 118 -20.66 -8.59 23.04
N VAL A 119 -20.75 -8.77 21.72
CA VAL A 119 -20.41 -10.01 21.00
C VAL A 119 -19.49 -9.68 19.83
N GLY A 120 -18.34 -10.36 19.76
CA GLY A 120 -17.23 -10.09 18.83
C GLY A 120 -16.30 -8.98 19.30
N SER A 121 -15.20 -8.74 18.57
CA SER A 121 -14.28 -7.62 18.82
C SER A 121 -14.71 -6.38 18.02
N GLY A 122 -14.87 -5.23 18.69
CA GLY A 122 -15.14 -3.96 18.01
C GLY A 122 -15.43 -2.83 18.97
N TRP A 123 -14.82 -1.67 18.70
CA TRP A 123 -15.01 -0.45 19.47
C TRP A 123 -15.66 0.62 18.60
N LEU A 124 -16.54 1.42 19.21
CA LEU A 124 -17.07 2.63 18.59
C LEU A 124 -16.15 3.80 18.97
N ALA A 125 -15.49 4.38 17.96
CA ALA A 125 -14.55 5.47 18.16
C ALA A 125 -15.07 6.77 17.53
N HIS A 126 -14.89 7.88 18.25
CA HIS A 126 -15.12 9.23 17.74
C HIS A 126 -13.82 10.02 17.70
N VAL A 127 -13.65 10.83 16.66
CA VAL A 127 -12.57 11.82 16.56
C VAL A 127 -13.16 13.19 16.89
N GLN A 128 -12.52 13.95 17.79
CA GLN A 128 -12.91 15.31 18.10
C GLN A 128 -12.30 16.29 17.08
N PHE A 129 -13.12 17.16 16.53
CA PHE A 129 -12.65 18.25 15.67
C PHE A 129 -12.72 19.55 16.45
N VAL A 130 -11.56 20.06 16.86
CA VAL A 130 -11.46 21.42 17.42
C VAL A 130 -11.42 22.41 16.25
N GLN A 131 -12.57 22.69 15.63
CA GLN A 131 -12.70 23.96 14.91
C GLN A 131 -12.79 25.07 15.97
N TRP A 132 -12.04 26.17 15.79
CA TRP A 132 -11.98 27.35 16.65
C TRP A 132 -13.38 27.94 16.94
N THR A 133 -14.10 27.30 17.86
CA THR A 133 -15.41 27.70 18.36
C THR A 133 -15.49 27.23 19.80
N ARG A 134 -16.08 28.04 20.67
CA ARG A 134 -16.13 27.85 22.13
C ARG A 134 -16.85 26.56 22.60
N HIS A 135 -17.33 25.71 21.68
CA HIS A 135 -18.22 24.58 21.99
C HIS A 135 -17.80 23.23 21.38
N GLY A 136 -16.64 23.12 20.70
CA GLY A 136 -16.03 21.86 20.23
C GLY A 136 -16.97 20.78 19.64
N PHE A 137 -16.98 20.59 18.32
CA PHE A 137 -17.86 19.61 17.68
C PHE A 137 -17.19 18.24 17.47
N LEU A 138 -17.94 17.14 17.63
CA LEU A 138 -17.50 15.78 17.29
C LEU A 138 -17.89 15.41 15.85
N ARG A 139 -17.03 14.69 15.11
CA ARG A 139 -17.42 14.08 13.82
C ARG A 139 -18.28 12.82 14.07
N LYS A 140 -19.07 12.43 13.05
CA LYS A 140 -19.85 11.19 13.08
C LYS A 140 -19.00 9.99 13.54
N PRO A 141 -19.52 9.15 14.46
CA PRO A 141 -18.85 7.94 14.90
C PRO A 141 -18.50 7.03 13.73
N SER A 142 -17.41 6.30 13.87
CA SER A 142 -17.06 5.19 12.96
C SER A 142 -16.76 3.95 13.79
N LEU A 143 -17.26 2.79 13.37
CA LEU A 143 -16.90 1.51 13.98
C LEU A 143 -15.46 1.18 13.58
N VAL A 144 -14.60 0.94 14.57
CA VAL A 144 -13.23 0.49 14.35
C VAL A 144 -13.13 -0.98 14.79
N GLU A 145 -12.93 -1.86 13.82
CA GLU A 145 -12.68 -3.28 14.06
C GLU A 145 -11.18 -3.55 14.10
N PHE A 146 -10.70 -4.07 15.23
CA PHE A 146 -9.35 -4.57 15.35
C PHE A 146 -9.33 -6.05 15.00
N LYS A 147 -8.52 -6.41 14.01
CA LYS A 147 -8.16 -7.81 13.75
C LYS A 147 -6.91 -8.09 14.56
N PHE A 148 -7.07 -8.88 15.63
CA PHE A 148 -5.97 -9.48 16.36
C PHE A 148 -5.51 -10.74 15.63
#